data_AF-A0AAZ3S4Y6-F1
#
_entry.id   AF-A0AAZ3S4Y6-F1
#
_cell.length_a   1.000
_cell.length_b   1.000
_cell.length_c   1.000
_cell.angle_alpha   90.00
_cell.angle_beta   90.00
_cell.angle_gamma   90.00
#
_symmetry.space_group_name_H-M   'P 1'
#
loop_
_entity.id
_entity.type
_entity.pdbx_description
1 polymer ?
#
loop_
_entity_poly.entity_id
_entity_poly.type
_entity_poly.pdbx_seq_one_letter_code
_entity_poly.pdbx_strand_id
1 'polypeptide(L)'
;MPLPDSFIQKQQLDASMADTFLEHLCLLDIDQEPITARNTSIICTIGPASRSIAKLQEMVKAGMNIARLNFSHGSHEYHGETIKNIREAVETITTDPLYYRPVAIALDTKGPEIRTGLMCVLFCVSLCRGASVRVVTGEGDRDSTDGNVIWVDYPSLPQVLEKGGRIYIDDGLIGLKVLETGPDWVEALVESGGVLGSRKGVNLPGCDLVDMPAVSERDEGDLRFGVAQGVDMVFASFIRCGQDVREVRRALGPFGKDIKVVSKVESRQGVHNFLEILAESDGVMVARGDLGIEIPAEKVFIAQKMMIGRCNSAGKPVICATQMLESMVAHPRPTRAEGSDVANAVLDGADCVMLSGETAKGLFPVESVAMMHSICREAEAAIFQQQLFEELRRLTPLSNDPTEVTAIGAVESSFKCCAGAVIVLTTTGRSAQLLSRYRPRCPIIAVTRSPQVARQAQLLRGVFPVLFHPLPAPVWADDVDNRVNFGMNIGKARGFFKTGDMVIVVTGWIPGSGHTNIMRAVHVP
;
A
#
# COMPACT_ATOMS: atom_id res chain seq x y z
N MET A 1 29.53 -7.52 -27.18
CA MET A 1 30.33 -8.28 -26.21
C MET A 1 29.37 -9.21 -25.50
N PRO A 2 29.59 -10.53 -25.49
CA PRO A 2 28.80 -11.43 -24.65
C PRO A 2 28.96 -10.97 -23.20
N LEU A 3 27.83 -10.81 -22.50
CA LEU A 3 27.84 -10.60 -21.06
C LEU A 3 28.59 -11.78 -20.43
N PRO A 4 29.45 -11.56 -19.42
CA PRO A 4 30.15 -12.65 -18.76
C PRO A 4 29.13 -13.68 -18.25
N ASP A 5 29.43 -14.97 -18.44
CA ASP A 5 28.71 -16.14 -17.90
C ASP A 5 28.83 -16.22 -16.36
N SER A 6 28.70 -15.09 -15.67
CA SER A 6 28.31 -15.10 -14.26
C SER A 6 26.84 -15.48 -14.18
N PHE A 7 26.41 -15.89 -12.99
CA PHE A 7 25.08 -16.34 -12.60
C PHE A 7 23.97 -15.29 -12.82
N ILE A 8 23.83 -14.73 -14.01
CA ILE A 8 22.85 -13.70 -14.33
C ILE A 8 21.58 -14.44 -14.72
N GLN A 9 20.65 -14.54 -13.77
CA GLN A 9 19.23 -14.70 -14.12
C GLN A 9 18.94 -13.63 -15.18
N LYS A 10 18.66 -14.06 -16.42
CA LYS A 10 18.61 -13.15 -17.56
C LYS A 10 17.53 -12.10 -17.40
N GLN A 11 16.52 -12.32 -16.55
CA GLN A 11 15.62 -11.28 -16.05
C GLN A 11 15.04 -10.39 -17.16
N GLN A 12 14.69 -10.91 -18.34
CA GLN A 12 14.22 -10.07 -19.46
C GLN A 12 15.28 -9.01 -19.90
N LEU A 13 16.58 -9.30 -19.78
CA LEU A 13 17.65 -8.35 -20.11
C LEU A 13 17.63 -8.00 -21.60
N ASP A 14 17.38 -8.99 -22.45
CA ASP A 14 17.25 -8.78 -23.90
C ASP A 14 16.13 -7.78 -24.20
N ALA A 15 14.96 -7.95 -23.57
CA ALA A 15 13.85 -6.99 -23.67
C ALA A 15 14.21 -5.62 -23.08
N SER A 16 15.00 -5.56 -22.00
CA SER A 16 15.36 -4.30 -21.35
C SER A 16 16.33 -3.43 -22.16
N MET A 17 17.02 -4.03 -23.14
CA MET A 17 17.97 -3.37 -24.04
C MET A 17 17.33 -2.91 -25.36
N ALA A 18 16.02 -3.07 -25.52
CA ALA A 18 15.29 -2.61 -26.69
C ALA A 18 15.33 -1.08 -26.83
N ASP A 19 15.32 -0.56 -28.06
CA ASP A 19 15.33 0.89 -28.31
C ASP A 19 13.94 1.53 -28.16
N THR A 20 12.89 0.71 -28.23
CA THR A 20 11.50 1.18 -28.14
C THR A 20 10.68 0.30 -27.22
N PHE A 21 9.63 0.88 -26.63
CA PHE A 21 8.70 0.12 -25.79
C PHE A 21 7.99 -1.02 -26.56
N LEU A 22 7.70 -0.83 -27.85
CA LEU A 22 7.07 -1.87 -28.66
C LEU A 22 8.00 -3.08 -28.86
N GLU A 23 9.27 -2.82 -29.18
CA GLU A 23 10.27 -3.89 -29.29
C GLU A 23 10.53 -4.57 -27.95
N HIS A 24 10.59 -3.80 -26.85
CA HIS A 24 10.66 -4.34 -25.49
C HIS A 24 9.54 -5.37 -25.25
N LEU A 25 8.29 -5.03 -25.60
CA LEU A 25 7.16 -5.96 -25.48
C LEU A 25 7.31 -7.21 -26.36
N CYS A 26 7.84 -7.07 -27.57
CA CYS A 26 8.09 -8.20 -28.48
C CYS A 26 9.17 -9.17 -27.97
N LEU A 27 10.09 -8.68 -27.13
CA LEU A 27 11.23 -9.44 -26.61
C LEU A 27 10.99 -10.06 -25.23
N LEU A 28 9.82 -9.83 -24.61
CA LEU A 28 9.47 -10.49 -23.35
C LEU A 28 9.40 -12.02 -23.54
N ASP A 29 10.07 -12.75 -22.64
CA ASP A 29 10.32 -14.18 -22.77
C ASP A 29 9.93 -14.92 -21.48
N ILE A 30 8.94 -15.81 -21.58
CA ILE A 30 8.40 -16.55 -20.43
C ILE A 30 9.38 -17.58 -19.85
N ASP A 31 10.42 -17.96 -20.60
CA ASP A 31 11.44 -18.93 -20.16
C ASP A 31 12.59 -18.24 -19.40
N GLN A 32 12.61 -16.90 -19.33
CA GLN A 32 13.59 -16.15 -18.56
C GLN A 32 13.12 -15.91 -17.12
N GLU A 33 13.81 -16.52 -16.17
CA GLU A 33 13.50 -16.35 -14.75
C GLU A 33 13.88 -14.96 -14.22
N PRO A 34 13.06 -14.38 -13.30
CA PRO A 34 13.37 -13.13 -12.63
C PRO A 34 14.40 -13.32 -11.51
N ILE A 35 15.03 -12.22 -11.08
CA ILE A 35 15.98 -12.26 -9.96
C ILE A 35 15.35 -12.76 -8.66
N THR A 36 16.15 -13.32 -7.74
CA THR A 36 15.68 -13.79 -6.42
C THR A 36 14.95 -12.70 -5.60
N ALA A 37 15.44 -11.46 -5.66
CA ALA A 37 14.85 -10.34 -4.92
C ALA A 37 13.46 -9.97 -5.47
N ARG A 38 12.61 -9.47 -4.58
CA ARG A 38 11.34 -8.84 -4.94
C ARG A 38 11.32 -7.42 -4.38
N ASN A 39 11.05 -6.47 -5.24
CA ASN A 39 11.16 -5.04 -4.97
C ASN A 39 9.84 -4.40 -4.51
N THR A 40 8.69 -4.79 -5.07
CA THR A 40 7.38 -4.35 -4.61
C THR A 40 7.19 -4.84 -3.18
N SER A 41 6.29 -4.28 -2.37
CA SER A 41 5.94 -4.82 -1.04
C SER A 41 4.53 -5.42 -1.01
N ILE A 42 4.32 -6.46 -0.20
CA ILE A 42 3.01 -7.09 0.00
C ILE A 42 2.45 -6.65 1.34
N ILE A 43 1.27 -6.04 1.27
CA ILE A 43 0.47 -5.68 2.44
C ILE A 43 -0.62 -6.73 2.60
N CYS A 44 -0.75 -7.32 3.78
CA CYS A 44 -1.76 -8.33 4.06
C CYS A 44 -2.68 -7.86 5.18
N THR A 45 -3.98 -7.89 4.93
CA THR A 45 -4.96 -7.64 5.99
C THR A 45 -5.04 -8.86 6.90
N ILE A 46 -4.88 -8.64 8.21
CA ILE A 46 -4.91 -9.70 9.21
C ILE A 46 -6.32 -9.83 9.78
N GLY A 47 -6.80 -11.06 9.89
CA GLY A 47 -8.13 -11.37 10.40
C GLY A 47 -8.22 -12.80 10.94
N PRO A 48 -9.43 -13.35 11.11
CA PRO A 48 -9.63 -14.69 11.67
C PRO A 48 -8.82 -15.80 10.98
N ALA A 49 -8.61 -15.71 9.66
CA ALA A 49 -7.86 -16.72 8.91
C ALA A 49 -6.34 -16.65 9.11
N SER A 50 -5.81 -15.52 9.61
CA SER A 50 -4.38 -15.21 9.58
C SER A 50 -3.79 -14.70 10.90
N ARG A 51 -4.59 -14.49 11.95
CA ARG A 51 -4.11 -13.88 13.21
C ARG A 51 -3.28 -14.78 14.14
N SER A 52 -3.19 -16.08 13.87
CA SER A 52 -2.41 -17.00 14.70
C SER A 52 -0.92 -16.86 14.42
N ILE A 53 -0.09 -17.02 15.45
CA ILE A 53 1.38 -16.87 15.34
C ILE A 53 1.97 -17.77 14.25
N ALA A 54 1.56 -19.04 14.21
CA ALA A 54 2.02 -20.00 13.20
C ALA A 54 1.67 -19.55 11.78
N LYS A 55 0.44 -19.07 11.56
CA LYS A 55 0.01 -18.61 10.24
C LYS A 55 0.70 -17.31 9.83
N LEU A 56 0.91 -16.39 10.77
CA LEU A 56 1.69 -15.17 10.54
C LEU A 56 3.13 -15.52 10.11
N GLN A 57 3.78 -16.47 10.77
CA GLN A 57 5.12 -16.92 10.37
C GLN A 57 5.14 -17.50 8.95
N GLU A 58 4.14 -18.30 8.58
CA GLU A 58 3.98 -18.80 7.21
C GLU A 58 3.80 -17.67 6.20
N MET A 59 2.96 -16.67 6.51
CA MET A 59 2.74 -15.51 5.63
C MET A 59 3.99 -14.64 5.49
N VAL A 60 4.75 -14.42 6.57
CA VAL A 60 6.05 -13.73 6.50
C VAL A 60 7.02 -14.53 5.62
N LYS A 61 7.06 -15.86 5.73
CA LYS A 61 7.83 -16.75 4.83
C LYS A 61 7.40 -16.61 3.37
N ALA A 62 6.10 -16.59 3.11
CA ALA A 62 5.56 -16.43 1.76
C ALA A 62 5.82 -15.05 1.14
N GLY A 63 6.05 -14.01 1.95
CA GLY A 63 6.48 -12.68 1.46
C GLY A 63 5.73 -11.48 2.02
N MET A 64 4.95 -11.62 3.10
CA MET A 64 4.29 -10.48 3.75
C MET A 64 5.30 -9.48 4.32
N ASN A 65 5.14 -8.20 3.98
CA ASN A 65 5.99 -7.09 4.45
C ASN A 65 5.30 -6.22 5.50
N ILE A 66 3.99 -6.02 5.34
CA ILE A 66 3.19 -5.10 6.16
C ILE A 66 1.88 -5.81 6.56
N ALA A 67 1.59 -5.85 7.85
CA ALA A 67 0.34 -6.35 8.40
C ALA A 67 -0.64 -5.18 8.57
N ARG A 68 -1.75 -5.21 7.82
CA ARG A 68 -2.85 -4.25 7.90
C ARG A 68 -3.91 -4.71 8.89
N LEU A 69 -4.31 -3.81 9.77
CA LEU A 69 -5.42 -3.99 10.72
C LEU A 69 -6.57 -3.10 10.29
N ASN A 70 -7.70 -3.70 9.94
CA ASN A 70 -8.89 -2.96 9.50
C ASN A 70 -9.77 -2.59 10.71
N PHE A 71 -9.82 -1.31 11.10
CA PHE A 71 -10.58 -0.82 12.26
C PHE A 71 -12.07 -0.55 11.96
N SER A 72 -12.53 -0.73 10.72
CA SER A 72 -13.97 -0.83 10.43
C SER A 72 -14.61 -2.04 11.16
N HIS A 73 -13.79 -3.02 11.57
CA HIS A 73 -14.20 -4.19 12.35
C HIS A 73 -13.30 -4.41 13.58
N GLY A 74 -13.76 -5.22 14.52
CA GLY A 74 -12.99 -5.59 15.73
C GLY A 74 -12.95 -4.49 16.80
N SER A 75 -12.61 -4.91 18.02
CA SER A 75 -12.38 -4.00 19.16
C SER A 75 -10.88 -3.69 19.30
N HIS A 76 -10.54 -2.70 20.12
CA HIS A 76 -9.14 -2.43 20.50
C HIS A 76 -8.47 -3.64 21.16
N GLU A 77 -9.21 -4.44 21.94
CA GLU A 77 -8.70 -5.69 22.52
C GLU A 77 -8.30 -6.70 21.44
N TYR A 78 -9.20 -6.93 20.47
CA TYR A 78 -8.94 -7.83 19.34
C TYR A 78 -7.70 -7.41 18.53
N HIS A 79 -7.59 -6.11 18.23
CA HIS A 79 -6.44 -5.57 17.49
C HIS A 79 -5.16 -5.57 18.35
N GLY A 80 -5.27 -5.33 19.65
CA GLY A 80 -4.13 -5.40 20.58
C GLY A 80 -3.54 -6.80 20.68
N GLU A 81 -4.38 -7.83 20.78
CA GLU A 81 -3.94 -9.23 20.70
C GLU A 81 -3.30 -9.54 19.33
N THR A 82 -3.90 -9.04 18.24
CA THR A 82 -3.36 -9.26 16.89
C THR A 82 -1.98 -8.62 16.71
N ILE A 83 -1.77 -7.39 17.21
CA ILE A 83 -0.47 -6.71 17.21
C ILE A 83 0.57 -7.52 18.00
N LYS A 84 0.19 -8.04 19.17
CA LYS A 84 1.05 -8.90 19.97
C LYS A 84 1.46 -10.15 19.19
N ASN A 85 0.52 -10.84 18.55
CA ASN A 85 0.79 -12.03 17.76
C ASN A 85 1.71 -11.74 16.56
N ILE A 86 1.53 -10.61 15.87
CA ILE A 86 2.41 -10.18 14.77
C ILE A 86 3.84 -10.01 15.27
N ARG A 87 4.02 -9.29 16.39
CA ARG A 87 5.35 -9.08 16.97
C ARG A 87 5.99 -10.40 17.40
N GLU A 88 5.24 -11.25 18.10
CA GLU A 88 5.73 -12.55 18.53
C GLU A 88 6.10 -13.45 17.35
N ALA A 89 5.28 -13.49 16.30
CA ALA A 89 5.58 -14.25 15.08
C ALA A 89 6.87 -13.79 14.41
N VAL A 90 7.10 -12.48 14.31
CA VAL A 90 8.28 -11.89 13.66
C VAL A 90 9.55 -12.16 14.48
N GLU A 91 9.49 -11.98 15.80
CA GLU A 91 10.66 -12.18 16.67
C GLU A 91 11.04 -13.66 16.85
N THR A 92 10.08 -14.57 16.71
CA THR A 92 10.32 -16.03 16.88
C THR A 92 10.56 -16.78 15.57
N ILE A 93 10.42 -16.13 14.41
CA ILE A 93 10.53 -16.80 13.11
C ILE A 93 11.93 -17.35 12.82
N THR A 94 12.96 -16.69 13.35
CA THR A 94 14.37 -17.07 13.21
C THR A 94 15.21 -16.36 14.27
N THR A 95 16.28 -17.01 14.72
CA THR A 95 17.30 -16.41 15.59
C THR A 95 18.50 -15.88 14.80
N ASP A 96 18.58 -16.17 13.50
CA ASP A 96 19.67 -15.71 12.65
C ASP A 96 19.37 -14.29 12.12
N PRO A 97 20.16 -13.27 12.50
CA PRO A 97 19.95 -11.89 12.08
C PRO A 97 20.05 -11.69 10.57
N LEU A 98 20.70 -12.61 9.83
CA LEU A 98 20.76 -12.55 8.36
C LEU A 98 19.41 -12.90 7.71
N TYR A 99 18.58 -13.68 8.41
CA TYR A 99 17.26 -14.11 7.95
C TYR A 99 16.09 -13.37 8.62
N TYR A 100 16.35 -12.52 9.61
CA TYR A 100 15.35 -11.63 10.19
C TYR A 100 14.71 -10.75 9.11
N ARG A 101 13.39 -10.53 9.21
CA ARG A 101 12.63 -9.67 8.31
C ARG A 101 11.75 -8.73 9.14
N PRO A 102 12.02 -7.42 9.11
CA PRO A 102 11.12 -6.45 9.72
C PRO A 102 9.74 -6.51 9.05
N VAL A 103 8.67 -6.60 9.84
CA VAL A 103 7.29 -6.50 9.34
C VAL A 103 6.64 -5.28 9.95
N ALA A 104 6.09 -4.41 9.12
CA ALA A 104 5.43 -3.19 9.58
C ALA A 104 3.98 -3.46 9.98
N ILE A 105 3.43 -2.64 10.88
CA ILE A 105 2.03 -2.69 11.28
C ILE A 105 1.34 -1.41 10.82
N ALA A 106 0.26 -1.58 10.04
CA ALA A 106 -0.58 -0.51 9.54
C ALA A 106 -1.96 -0.53 10.19
N LEU A 107 -2.39 0.61 10.73
CA LEU A 107 -3.76 0.82 11.20
C LEU A 107 -4.58 1.45 10.08
N ASP A 108 -5.61 0.78 9.59
CA ASP A 108 -6.54 1.31 8.59
C ASP A 108 -7.81 1.82 9.30
N THR A 109 -8.03 3.14 9.24
CA THR A 109 -9.12 3.79 9.98
C THR A 109 -10.47 3.40 9.42
N LYS A 110 -11.51 3.47 10.25
CA LYS A 110 -12.88 3.33 9.74
C LYS A 110 -13.22 4.50 8.84
N GLY A 111 -12.93 5.72 9.30
CA GLY A 111 -13.23 6.95 8.57
C GLY A 111 -14.74 7.25 8.47
N PRO A 112 -15.07 8.32 7.73
CA PRO A 112 -16.43 8.80 7.54
C PRO A 112 -17.23 7.91 6.57
N GLU A 113 -17.64 6.74 7.04
CA GLU A 113 -18.55 5.84 6.33
C GLU A 113 -20.02 6.14 6.67
N ILE A 114 -20.90 6.20 5.68
CA ILE A 114 -22.35 6.21 5.87
C ILE A 114 -22.85 4.77 5.93
N ARG A 115 -23.76 4.45 6.84
CA ARG A 115 -24.30 3.10 7.04
C ARG A 115 -25.81 3.07 7.21
N THR A 116 -26.40 1.96 6.80
CA THR A 116 -27.81 1.66 7.06
C THR A 116 -28.07 1.26 8.52
N GLY A 117 -29.32 1.36 8.93
CA GLY A 117 -29.80 0.99 10.27
C GLY A 117 -29.82 -0.51 10.55
N LEU A 118 -30.40 -0.87 11.69
CA LEU A 118 -30.78 -2.26 11.96
C LEU A 118 -32.09 -2.58 11.22
N MET A 119 -32.24 -3.83 10.78
CA MET A 119 -33.49 -4.29 10.19
C MET A 119 -34.57 -4.42 11.26
N CYS A 120 -35.79 -3.97 10.96
CA CYS A 120 -36.95 -4.15 11.85
C CYS A 120 -37.53 -5.58 11.80
N VAL A 121 -37.22 -6.31 10.72
CA VAL A 121 -37.61 -7.71 10.49
C VAL A 121 -36.40 -8.65 10.60
N LEU A 122 -36.66 -9.96 10.76
CA LEU A 122 -35.59 -10.94 10.98
C LEU A 122 -34.63 -11.04 9.78
N PHE A 123 -33.38 -10.70 10.05
CA PHE A 123 -32.15 -10.86 9.27
C PHE A 123 -31.94 -9.97 8.04
N CYS A 124 -32.87 -9.92 7.10
CA CYS A 124 -32.65 -9.20 5.84
C CYS A 124 -33.95 -8.87 5.11
N VAL A 125 -33.89 -7.92 4.18
CA VAL A 125 -35.01 -7.54 3.32
C VAL A 125 -34.62 -7.62 1.85
N SER A 126 -35.51 -8.14 1.01
CA SER A 126 -35.31 -8.17 -0.45
C SER A 126 -35.86 -6.90 -1.09
N LEU A 127 -34.99 -6.10 -1.70
CA LEU A 127 -35.39 -4.95 -2.51
C LEU A 127 -35.63 -5.39 -3.95
N CYS A 128 -36.85 -5.21 -4.45
CA CYS A 128 -37.23 -5.56 -5.82
C CYS A 128 -37.00 -4.38 -6.76
N ARG A 129 -36.41 -4.66 -7.93
CA ARG A 129 -36.23 -3.65 -8.99
C ARG A 129 -37.57 -3.02 -9.37
N GLY A 130 -37.59 -1.69 -9.46
CA GLY A 130 -38.78 -0.91 -9.78
C GLY A 130 -39.68 -0.56 -8.58
N ALA A 131 -39.38 -1.08 -7.38
CA ALA A 131 -40.06 -0.64 -6.16
C ALA A 131 -39.64 0.78 -5.76
N SER A 132 -40.55 1.52 -5.12
CA SER A 132 -40.24 2.79 -4.44
C SER A 132 -39.81 2.50 -3.01
N VAL A 133 -38.77 3.16 -2.56
CA VAL A 133 -38.26 3.09 -1.19
C VAL A 133 -38.00 4.49 -0.67
N ARG A 134 -38.30 4.71 0.60
CA ARG A 134 -38.00 5.96 1.29
C ARG A 134 -36.76 5.79 2.15
N VAL A 135 -35.71 6.54 1.84
CA VAL A 135 -34.52 6.63 2.68
C VAL A 135 -34.73 7.74 3.69
N VAL A 136 -34.57 7.45 4.98
CA VAL A 136 -34.83 8.38 6.09
C VAL A 136 -33.60 8.56 6.95
N THR A 137 -33.53 9.71 7.63
CA THR A 137 -32.37 10.07 8.49
C THR A 137 -32.75 10.39 9.93
N GLY A 138 -34.05 10.48 10.25
CA GLY A 138 -34.52 10.78 11.60
C GLY A 138 -34.14 9.69 12.59
N GLU A 139 -33.58 10.07 13.75
CA GLU A 139 -33.18 9.11 14.80
C GLU A 139 -34.34 8.26 15.32
N GLY A 140 -35.59 8.75 15.25
CA GLY A 140 -36.78 8.00 15.62
C GLY A 140 -37.05 6.77 14.74
N ASP A 141 -36.48 6.75 13.53
CA ASP A 141 -36.68 5.72 12.51
C ASP A 141 -35.51 4.74 12.42
N ARG A 142 -34.55 4.81 13.36
CA ARG A 142 -33.30 4.04 13.31
C ARG A 142 -33.47 2.53 13.15
N ASP A 143 -34.50 1.98 13.76
CA ASP A 143 -34.84 0.55 13.74
C ASP A 143 -36.06 0.25 12.84
N SER A 144 -36.38 1.14 11.88
CA SER A 144 -37.55 1.01 11.00
C SER A 144 -37.27 0.36 9.64
N THR A 145 -36.03 -0.09 9.38
CA THR A 145 -35.64 -0.54 8.03
C THR A 145 -36.34 -1.86 7.67
N ASP A 146 -37.27 -1.79 6.70
CA ASP A 146 -38.23 -2.87 6.38
C ASP A 146 -38.38 -3.16 4.88
N GLY A 147 -37.62 -2.46 4.02
CA GLY A 147 -37.67 -2.55 2.56
C GLY A 147 -38.53 -1.52 1.87
N ASN A 148 -39.49 -0.92 2.58
CA ASN A 148 -40.17 0.31 2.14
C ASN A 148 -39.46 1.53 2.70
N VAL A 149 -38.95 1.43 3.93
CA VAL A 149 -38.14 2.44 4.61
C VAL A 149 -36.72 1.92 4.80
N ILE A 150 -35.72 2.78 4.58
CA ILE A 150 -34.31 2.51 4.83
C ILE A 150 -33.73 3.66 5.65
N TRP A 151 -33.32 3.41 6.89
CA TRP A 151 -32.64 4.42 7.69
C TRP A 151 -31.14 4.46 7.38
N VAL A 152 -30.55 5.66 7.35
CA VAL A 152 -29.10 5.88 7.23
C VAL A 152 -28.59 6.87 8.27
N ASP A 153 -27.35 6.70 8.71
CA ASP A 153 -26.71 7.49 9.78
C ASP A 153 -26.07 8.82 9.31
N TYR A 154 -26.59 9.40 8.22
CA TYR A 154 -26.11 10.67 7.67
C TYR A 154 -27.24 11.70 7.58
N PRO A 155 -27.45 12.54 8.62
CA PRO A 155 -28.55 13.51 8.68
C PRO A 155 -28.62 14.50 7.51
N SER A 156 -27.47 14.86 6.95
CA SER A 156 -27.39 15.80 5.82
C SER A 156 -27.66 15.14 4.46
N LEU A 157 -28.11 13.87 4.41
CA LEU A 157 -28.41 13.13 3.18
C LEU A 157 -29.34 13.90 2.22
N PRO A 158 -30.50 14.46 2.65
CA PRO A 158 -31.41 15.12 1.72
C PRO A 158 -30.85 16.44 1.15
N GLN A 159 -29.82 17.02 1.80
CA GLN A 159 -29.21 18.29 1.41
C GLN A 159 -28.18 18.12 0.28
N VAL A 160 -27.52 16.96 0.22
CA VAL A 160 -26.46 16.68 -0.76
C VAL A 160 -26.96 15.94 -1.99
N LEU A 161 -28.16 15.37 -1.93
CA LEU A 161 -28.76 14.64 -3.04
C LEU A 161 -29.68 15.52 -3.88
N GLU A 162 -29.59 15.34 -5.18
CA GLU A 162 -30.49 15.97 -6.15
C GLU A 162 -31.33 14.92 -6.88
N LYS A 163 -32.45 15.36 -7.47
CA LYS A 163 -33.31 14.51 -8.31
C LYS A 163 -32.49 13.87 -9.43
N GLY A 164 -32.57 12.55 -9.55
CA GLY A 164 -31.79 11.76 -10.51
C GLY A 164 -30.41 11.33 -10.01
N GLY A 165 -29.99 11.77 -8.82
CA GLY A 165 -28.81 11.25 -8.12
C GLY A 165 -28.95 9.76 -7.79
N ARG A 166 -27.84 9.13 -7.37
CA ARG A 166 -27.79 7.71 -7.05
C ARG A 166 -27.33 7.48 -5.62
N ILE A 167 -27.92 6.47 -4.99
CA ILE A 167 -27.50 5.95 -3.68
C ILE A 167 -27.14 4.49 -3.91
N TYR A 168 -25.93 4.11 -3.52
CA TYR A 168 -25.45 2.74 -3.58
C TYR A 168 -25.36 2.17 -2.18
N ILE A 169 -25.78 0.91 -2.02
CA ILE A 169 -25.79 0.21 -0.73
C ILE A 169 -25.13 -1.16 -0.90
N ASP A 170 -24.39 -1.59 0.13
CA ASP A 170 -23.73 -2.90 0.21
C ASP A 170 -22.75 -3.14 -0.94
N ASP A 171 -21.62 -2.41 -0.90
CA ASP A 171 -20.54 -2.49 -1.89
C ASP A 171 -21.02 -2.21 -3.34
N GLY A 172 -22.04 -1.35 -3.48
CA GLY A 172 -22.60 -0.97 -4.78
C GLY A 172 -23.55 -2.00 -5.41
N LEU A 173 -23.85 -3.10 -4.71
CA LEU A 173 -24.72 -4.15 -5.23
C LEU A 173 -26.18 -3.70 -5.35
N ILE A 174 -26.65 -2.88 -4.41
CA ILE A 174 -27.98 -2.28 -4.44
C ILE A 174 -27.83 -0.85 -4.95
N GLY A 175 -28.64 -0.49 -5.95
CA GLY A 175 -28.62 0.84 -6.57
C GLY A 175 -30.00 1.47 -6.51
N LEU A 176 -30.08 2.67 -5.92
CA LEU A 176 -31.29 3.47 -5.85
C LEU A 176 -31.11 4.75 -6.65
N LYS A 177 -32.18 5.21 -7.30
CA LYS A 177 -32.23 6.49 -8.00
C LYS A 177 -33.18 7.45 -7.30
N VAL A 178 -32.67 8.61 -6.94
CA VAL A 178 -33.44 9.67 -6.26
C VAL A 178 -34.55 10.18 -7.17
N LEU A 179 -35.79 10.11 -6.68
CA LEU A 179 -36.98 10.66 -7.34
C LEU A 179 -37.30 12.05 -6.82
N GLU A 180 -37.27 12.21 -5.50
CA GLU A 180 -37.64 13.44 -4.78
C GLU A 180 -36.94 13.48 -3.41
N THR A 181 -36.58 14.68 -2.96
CA THR A 181 -36.00 14.93 -1.64
C THR A 181 -36.97 15.74 -0.79
N GLY A 182 -37.16 15.29 0.45
CA GLY A 182 -37.91 15.98 1.50
C GLY A 182 -36.98 16.61 2.55
N PRO A 183 -37.51 17.07 3.69
CA PRO A 183 -36.71 17.71 4.75
C PRO A 183 -35.77 16.72 5.47
N ASP A 184 -36.21 15.48 5.70
CA ASP A 184 -35.50 14.44 6.46
C ASP A 184 -35.53 13.06 5.76
N TRP A 185 -36.06 13.01 4.53
CA TRP A 185 -36.22 11.79 3.74
C TRP A 185 -35.91 12.00 2.25
N VAL A 186 -35.67 10.89 1.55
CA VAL A 186 -35.46 10.83 0.10
C VAL A 186 -36.30 9.68 -0.47
N GLU A 187 -37.19 9.98 -1.41
CA GLU A 187 -37.90 8.94 -2.18
C GLU A 187 -37.01 8.49 -3.33
N ALA A 188 -36.83 7.18 -3.45
CA ALA A 188 -35.94 6.59 -4.43
C ALA A 188 -36.56 5.36 -5.10
N LEU A 189 -36.22 5.18 -6.37
CA LEU A 189 -36.57 3.99 -7.15
C LEU A 189 -35.43 2.98 -7.07
N VAL A 190 -35.74 1.71 -6.81
CA VAL A 190 -34.74 0.63 -6.87
C VAL A 190 -34.38 0.36 -8.34
N GLU A 191 -33.19 0.78 -8.78
CA GLU A 191 -32.65 0.48 -10.12
C GLU A 191 -32.07 -0.94 -10.17
N SER A 192 -31.33 -1.30 -9.12
CA SER A 192 -30.72 -2.62 -8.91
C SER A 192 -31.13 -3.14 -7.54
N GLY A 193 -31.92 -4.22 -7.53
CA GLY A 193 -32.39 -4.87 -6.31
C GLY A 193 -31.35 -5.79 -5.68
N GLY A 194 -31.67 -6.34 -4.52
CA GLY A 194 -30.76 -7.23 -3.79
C GLY A 194 -31.25 -7.51 -2.36
N VAL A 195 -30.46 -8.28 -1.62
CA VAL A 195 -30.73 -8.57 -0.22
C VAL A 195 -30.04 -7.53 0.65
N LEU A 196 -30.82 -6.65 1.28
CA LEU A 196 -30.33 -5.66 2.24
C LEU A 196 -30.22 -6.29 3.63
N GLY A 197 -29.02 -6.22 4.21
CA GLY A 197 -28.76 -6.55 5.61
C GLY A 197 -28.64 -5.31 6.51
N SER A 198 -28.31 -5.54 7.78
CA SER A 198 -28.05 -4.47 8.75
C SER A 198 -26.67 -3.82 8.56
N ARG A 199 -26.56 -2.52 8.83
CA ARG A 199 -25.28 -1.77 8.92
C ARG A 199 -24.40 -1.86 7.66
N LYS A 200 -25.03 -1.87 6.49
CA LYS A 200 -24.38 -1.89 5.19
C LYS A 200 -23.87 -0.50 4.82
N GLY A 201 -22.73 -0.44 4.15
CA GLY A 201 -22.15 0.82 3.66
C GLY A 201 -23.05 1.48 2.62
N VAL A 202 -23.07 2.81 2.64
CA VAL A 202 -23.81 3.64 1.70
C VAL A 202 -22.85 4.61 1.02
N ASN A 203 -22.92 4.69 -0.30
CA ASN A 203 -22.11 5.57 -1.13
C ASN A 203 -23.02 6.52 -1.91
N LEU A 204 -22.57 7.76 -2.11
CA LEU A 204 -23.35 8.85 -2.72
C LEU A 204 -22.58 9.48 -3.89
N PRO A 205 -22.40 8.76 -5.02
CA PRO A 205 -21.52 9.21 -6.08
C PRO A 205 -21.92 10.56 -6.66
N GLY A 206 -20.94 11.45 -6.76
CA GLY A 206 -21.14 12.80 -7.29
C GLY A 206 -21.67 13.82 -6.28
N CYS A 207 -21.85 13.43 -5.01
CA CYS A 207 -22.24 14.33 -3.94
C CYS A 207 -21.00 14.76 -3.13
N ASP A 208 -20.93 16.03 -2.75
CA ASP A 208 -19.93 16.50 -1.79
C ASP A 208 -20.51 16.32 -0.38
N LEU A 209 -19.94 15.40 0.40
CA LEU A 209 -20.38 15.15 1.77
C LEU A 209 -20.06 16.37 2.65
N VAL A 210 -21.09 16.94 3.27
CA VAL A 210 -21.00 18.07 4.22
C VAL A 210 -21.13 17.58 5.65
N ASP A 211 -20.61 18.34 6.61
CA ASP A 211 -20.72 18.07 8.05
C ASP A 211 -20.20 16.70 8.53
N MET A 212 -19.43 16.02 7.69
CA MET A 212 -18.81 14.74 8.01
C MET A 212 -17.31 14.95 8.21
N PRO A 213 -16.79 14.89 9.45
CA PRO A 213 -15.37 15.12 9.71
C PRO A 213 -14.53 13.99 9.14
N ALA A 214 -13.32 14.29 8.67
CA ALA A 214 -12.40 13.26 8.18
C ALA A 214 -11.91 12.33 9.31
N VAL A 215 -11.88 12.84 10.54
CA VAL A 215 -11.55 12.10 11.75
C VAL A 215 -12.72 12.20 12.71
N SER A 216 -13.49 11.12 12.87
CA SER A 216 -14.54 11.03 13.87
C SER A 216 -13.97 10.86 15.29
N GLU A 217 -14.78 11.05 16.33
CA GLU A 217 -14.37 10.75 17.72
C GLU A 217 -13.88 9.31 17.90
N ARG A 218 -14.49 8.38 17.15
CA ARG A 218 -14.04 6.98 17.11
C ARG A 218 -12.67 6.87 16.45
N ASP A 219 -12.47 7.51 15.31
CA ASP A 219 -11.15 7.51 14.64
C ASP A 219 -10.08 8.13 15.54
N GLU A 220 -10.38 9.21 16.29
CA GLU A 220 -9.44 9.74 17.29
C GLU A 220 -9.10 8.73 18.40
N GLY A 221 -10.09 7.95 18.85
CA GLY A 221 -9.88 6.83 19.78
C GLY A 221 -8.97 5.75 19.18
N ASP A 222 -9.22 5.37 17.93
CA ASP A 222 -8.46 4.36 17.19
C ASP A 222 -7.02 4.82 16.92
N LEU A 223 -6.81 6.09 16.53
CA LEU A 223 -5.49 6.69 16.32
C LEU A 223 -4.69 6.76 17.62
N ARG A 224 -5.31 7.19 18.73
CA ARG A 224 -4.65 7.17 20.05
C ARG A 224 -4.24 5.76 20.46
N PHE A 225 -5.10 4.77 20.21
CA PHE A 225 -4.76 3.37 20.42
C PHE A 225 -3.57 2.95 19.55
N GLY A 226 -3.56 3.31 18.26
CA GLY A 226 -2.45 3.03 17.34
C GLY A 226 -1.12 3.62 17.81
N VAL A 227 -1.13 4.88 18.28
CA VAL A 227 0.05 5.55 18.87
C VAL A 227 0.53 4.79 20.10
N ALA A 228 -0.37 4.44 21.02
CA ALA A 228 -0.02 3.70 22.24
C ALA A 228 0.54 2.29 21.93
N GLN A 229 0.02 1.65 20.88
CA GLN A 229 0.53 0.37 20.40
C GLN A 229 1.84 0.49 19.62
N GLY A 230 2.22 1.69 19.15
CA GLY A 230 3.42 1.90 18.34
C GLY A 230 3.30 1.29 16.94
N VAL A 231 2.17 1.54 16.25
CA VAL A 231 2.02 1.19 14.84
C VAL A 231 2.97 2.02 13.97
N ASP A 232 3.32 1.52 12.79
CA ASP A 232 4.32 2.16 11.94
C ASP A 232 3.71 3.17 10.96
N MET A 233 2.45 2.94 10.58
CA MET A 233 1.71 3.76 9.62
C MET A 233 0.20 3.71 9.85
N VAL A 234 -0.50 4.73 9.36
CA VAL A 234 -1.95 4.84 9.32
C VAL A 234 -2.40 4.91 7.87
N PHE A 235 -3.37 4.08 7.50
CA PHE A 235 -4.11 4.18 6.25
C PHE A 235 -5.40 4.94 6.55
N ALA A 236 -5.43 6.22 6.20
CA ALA A 236 -6.53 7.11 6.54
C ALA A 236 -7.61 7.05 5.46
N SER A 237 -8.79 6.60 5.83
CA SER A 237 -9.95 6.40 4.95
C SER A 237 -10.64 7.70 4.54
N PHE A 238 -11.20 7.72 3.33
CA PHE A 238 -12.01 8.77 2.72
C PHE A 238 -11.37 10.16 2.79
N ILE A 239 -10.07 10.24 2.51
CA ILE A 239 -9.38 11.53 2.41
C ILE A 239 -9.85 12.26 1.15
N ARG A 240 -10.43 13.44 1.34
CA ARG A 240 -11.05 14.28 0.29
C ARG A 240 -10.22 15.51 -0.04
N CYS A 241 -9.42 15.99 0.90
CA CYS A 241 -8.60 17.18 0.74
C CYS A 241 -7.31 17.14 1.55
N GLY A 242 -6.39 18.08 1.30
CA GLY A 242 -5.14 18.19 2.07
C GLY A 242 -5.38 18.52 3.55
N GLN A 243 -6.50 19.19 3.88
CA GLN A 243 -6.84 19.53 5.26
C GLN A 243 -7.18 18.29 6.10
N ASP A 244 -7.87 17.30 5.53
CA ASP A 244 -8.16 16.02 6.18
C ASP A 244 -6.87 15.31 6.63
N VAL A 245 -5.83 15.34 5.80
CA VAL A 245 -4.52 14.73 6.11
C VAL A 245 -3.89 15.42 7.32
N ARG A 246 -4.00 16.75 7.41
CA ARG A 246 -3.49 17.52 8.56
C ARG A 246 -4.27 17.22 9.83
N GLU A 247 -5.56 16.94 9.73
CA GLU A 247 -6.38 16.53 10.88
C GLU A 247 -5.95 15.18 11.43
N VAL A 248 -5.72 14.18 10.56
CA VAL A 248 -5.15 12.89 10.96
C VAL A 248 -3.80 13.08 11.65
N ARG A 249 -2.90 13.88 11.07
CA ARG A 249 -1.59 14.18 11.69
C ARG A 249 -1.73 14.87 13.05
N ARG A 250 -2.70 15.78 13.20
CA ARG A 250 -2.98 16.46 14.47
C ARG A 250 -3.49 15.47 15.52
N ALA A 251 -4.39 14.57 15.14
CA ALA A 251 -4.95 13.53 16.02
C ALA A 251 -3.89 12.53 16.50
N LEU A 252 -2.86 12.25 15.69
CA LEU A 252 -1.69 11.45 16.11
C LEU A 252 -0.82 12.14 17.17
N GLY A 253 -0.83 13.47 17.21
CA GLY A 253 -0.11 14.27 18.21
C GLY A 253 1.42 14.11 18.16
N PRO A 254 2.13 14.68 19.16
CA PRO A 254 3.60 14.68 19.17
C PRO A 254 4.23 13.29 19.33
N PHE A 255 3.53 12.35 19.99
CA PHE A 255 3.99 10.97 20.17
C PHE A 255 3.84 10.12 18.91
N GLY A 256 2.89 10.47 18.03
CA GLY A 256 2.67 9.81 16.74
C GLY A 256 3.35 10.50 15.55
N LYS A 257 4.17 11.53 15.76
CA LYS A 257 4.73 12.38 14.69
C LYS A 257 5.51 11.63 13.60
N ASP A 258 6.11 10.50 13.97
CA ASP A 258 6.96 9.69 13.07
C ASP A 258 6.16 8.58 12.37
N ILE A 259 4.89 8.37 12.74
CA ILE A 259 3.98 7.43 12.07
C ILE A 259 3.65 7.96 10.67
N LYS A 260 3.76 7.11 9.65
CA LYS A 260 3.46 7.49 8.27
C LYS A 260 1.96 7.60 8.05
N VAL A 261 1.49 8.69 7.45
CA VAL A 261 0.09 8.86 7.05
C VAL A 261 -0.03 8.57 5.55
N VAL A 262 -0.68 7.46 5.23
CA VAL A 262 -1.03 7.07 3.85
C VAL A 262 -2.49 7.41 3.62
N SER A 263 -2.76 8.33 2.70
CA SER A 263 -4.13 8.74 2.40
C SER A 263 -4.77 7.76 1.42
N LYS A 264 -5.91 7.20 1.80
CA LYS A 264 -6.75 6.39 0.92
C LYS A 264 -7.59 7.33 0.07
N VAL A 265 -7.39 7.25 -1.24
CA VAL A 265 -8.18 8.01 -2.22
C VAL A 265 -9.25 7.08 -2.78
N GLU A 266 -10.48 7.31 -2.32
CA GLU A 266 -11.62 6.43 -2.55
C GLU A 266 -12.88 7.16 -2.98
N SER A 267 -12.82 8.47 -3.18
CA SER A 267 -13.93 9.29 -3.64
C SER A 267 -13.57 10.13 -4.86
N ARG A 268 -14.58 10.59 -5.60
CA ARG A 268 -14.41 11.53 -6.71
C ARG A 268 -13.68 12.81 -6.27
N GLN A 269 -14.05 13.34 -5.10
CA GLN A 269 -13.44 14.54 -4.52
C GLN A 269 -11.94 14.33 -4.24
N GLY A 270 -11.57 13.19 -3.65
CA GLY A 270 -10.17 12.84 -3.42
C GLY A 270 -9.35 12.73 -4.72
N VAL A 271 -9.96 12.22 -5.80
CA VAL A 271 -9.31 12.19 -7.13
C VAL A 271 -9.09 13.60 -7.69
N HIS A 272 -10.07 14.50 -7.55
CA HIS A 272 -9.94 15.89 -8.01
C HIS A 272 -8.88 16.67 -7.21
N ASN A 273 -8.87 16.50 -5.89
CA ASN A 273 -7.96 17.17 -4.96
C ASN A 273 -6.64 16.42 -4.76
N PHE A 274 -6.30 15.49 -5.66
CA PHE A 274 -5.19 14.57 -5.45
C PHE A 274 -3.84 15.25 -5.18
N LEU A 275 -3.57 16.41 -5.79
CA LEU A 275 -2.28 17.09 -5.64
C LEU A 275 -2.07 17.64 -4.23
N GLU A 276 -3.09 18.23 -3.62
CA GLU A 276 -3.00 18.75 -2.25
C GLU A 276 -2.95 17.62 -1.22
N ILE A 277 -3.68 16.52 -1.46
CA ILE A 277 -3.58 15.30 -0.64
C ILE A 277 -2.15 14.78 -0.72
N LEU A 278 -1.65 14.53 -1.93
CA LEU A 278 -0.30 14.02 -2.15
C LEU A 278 0.78 14.90 -1.50
N ALA A 279 0.62 16.23 -1.51
CA ALA A 279 1.58 17.14 -0.88
C ALA A 279 1.68 16.92 0.64
N GLU A 280 0.56 16.69 1.31
CA GLU A 280 0.46 16.56 2.77
C GLU A 280 0.69 15.13 3.28
N SER A 281 0.43 14.11 2.47
CA SER A 281 0.56 12.68 2.85
C SER A 281 2.00 12.19 2.80
N ASP A 282 2.31 11.13 3.55
CA ASP A 282 3.58 10.41 3.42
C ASP A 282 3.56 9.43 2.25
N GLY A 283 2.37 8.94 1.88
CA GLY A 283 2.09 8.09 0.73
C GLY A 283 0.60 8.07 0.41
N VAL A 284 0.21 7.31 -0.61
CA VAL A 284 -1.18 7.21 -1.07
C VAL A 284 -1.58 5.75 -1.25
N MET A 285 -2.84 5.44 -0.98
CA MET A 285 -3.47 4.18 -1.38
C MET A 285 -4.57 4.44 -2.40
N VAL A 286 -4.49 3.75 -3.54
CA VAL A 286 -5.58 3.65 -4.51
C VAL A 286 -6.56 2.61 -3.97
N ALA A 287 -7.56 3.06 -3.22
CA ALA A 287 -8.54 2.20 -2.57
C ALA A 287 -9.71 1.89 -3.53
N ARG A 288 -9.50 0.89 -4.39
CA ARG A 288 -10.34 0.63 -5.59
C ARG A 288 -11.75 0.15 -5.30
N GLY A 289 -12.01 -0.41 -4.10
CA GLY A 289 -13.33 -0.90 -3.69
C GLY A 289 -14.35 0.24 -3.68
N ASP A 290 -14.24 1.13 -2.70
CA ASP A 290 -15.06 2.33 -2.59
C ASP A 290 -14.92 3.26 -3.79
N LEU A 291 -13.71 3.42 -4.35
CA LEU A 291 -13.51 4.24 -5.55
C LEU A 291 -14.34 3.74 -6.75
N GLY A 292 -14.45 2.43 -6.95
CA GLY A 292 -15.23 1.83 -8.04
C GLY A 292 -16.74 1.95 -7.87
N ILE A 293 -17.20 2.39 -6.70
CA ILE A 293 -18.59 2.75 -6.41
C ILE A 293 -18.78 4.26 -6.61
N GLU A 294 -17.84 5.07 -6.10
CA GLU A 294 -17.86 6.54 -6.14
C GLU A 294 -17.62 7.14 -7.54
N ILE A 295 -16.89 6.44 -8.39
CA ILE A 295 -16.77 6.76 -9.82
C ILE A 295 -17.13 5.53 -10.66
N PRO A 296 -17.56 5.70 -11.93
CA PRO A 296 -17.82 4.56 -12.80
C PRO A 296 -16.65 3.58 -12.83
N ALA A 297 -16.91 2.29 -12.64
CA ALA A 297 -15.89 1.25 -12.52
C ALA A 297 -14.91 1.24 -13.71
N GLU A 298 -15.39 1.52 -14.92
CA GLU A 298 -14.59 1.62 -16.13
C GLU A 298 -13.61 2.82 -16.14
N LYS A 299 -13.68 3.72 -15.16
CA LYS A 299 -12.75 4.86 -14.99
C LYS A 299 -11.72 4.64 -13.88
N VAL A 300 -11.86 3.60 -13.06
CA VAL A 300 -10.96 3.34 -11.93
C VAL A 300 -9.52 3.16 -12.39
N PHE A 301 -9.30 2.47 -13.52
CA PHE A 301 -7.94 2.28 -14.05
C PHE A 301 -7.27 3.61 -14.46
N ILE A 302 -8.05 4.60 -14.91
CA ILE A 302 -7.53 5.94 -15.23
C ILE A 302 -7.06 6.63 -13.96
N ALA A 303 -7.87 6.58 -12.89
CA ALA A 303 -7.53 7.14 -11.59
C ALA A 303 -6.31 6.45 -10.98
N GLN A 304 -6.23 5.11 -11.04
CA GLN A 304 -5.09 4.32 -10.57
C GLN A 304 -3.79 4.75 -11.26
N LYS A 305 -3.74 4.73 -12.59
CA LYS A 305 -2.54 5.10 -13.36
C LYS A 305 -2.13 6.55 -13.10
N MET A 306 -3.10 7.46 -13.01
CA MET A 306 -2.86 8.86 -12.68
C MET A 306 -2.22 9.03 -11.29
N MET A 307 -2.78 8.39 -10.27
CA MET A 307 -2.28 8.49 -8.89
C MET A 307 -0.89 7.86 -8.76
N ILE A 308 -0.68 6.68 -9.34
CA ILE A 308 0.64 6.01 -9.32
C ILE A 308 1.69 6.88 -10.01
N GLY A 309 1.41 7.39 -11.21
CA GLY A 309 2.36 8.25 -11.94
C GLY A 309 2.74 9.52 -11.17
N ARG A 310 1.76 10.17 -10.52
CA ARG A 310 2.00 11.36 -9.70
C ARG A 310 2.80 11.05 -8.42
N CYS A 311 2.52 9.94 -7.76
CA CYS A 311 3.30 9.47 -6.60
C CYS A 311 4.76 9.16 -6.98
N ASN A 312 4.98 8.47 -8.10
CA ASN A 312 6.30 8.16 -8.64
C ASN A 312 7.10 9.44 -8.92
N SER A 313 6.46 10.42 -9.57
CA SER A 313 7.05 11.74 -9.84
C SER A 313 7.44 12.48 -8.55
N ALA A 314 6.57 12.44 -7.53
CA ALA A 314 6.80 13.06 -6.22
C ALA A 314 7.77 12.27 -5.31
N GLY A 315 8.13 11.02 -5.65
CA GLY A 315 8.94 10.16 -4.79
C GLY A 315 8.26 9.75 -3.49
N LYS A 316 6.92 9.65 -3.50
CA LYS A 316 6.12 9.19 -2.36
C LYS A 316 5.51 7.80 -2.65
N PRO A 317 5.43 6.90 -1.67
CA PRO A 317 4.90 5.56 -1.88
C PRO A 317 3.45 5.56 -2.35
N VAL A 318 3.13 4.61 -3.24
CA VAL A 318 1.76 4.34 -3.66
C VAL A 318 1.40 2.87 -3.57
N ILE A 319 0.22 2.61 -3.01
CA ILE A 319 -0.33 1.27 -2.80
C ILE A 319 -1.49 1.05 -3.79
N CYS A 320 -1.47 -0.06 -4.52
CA CYS A 320 -2.64 -0.56 -5.24
C CYS A 320 -3.37 -1.57 -4.35
N ALA A 321 -4.68 -1.39 -4.15
CA ALA A 321 -5.44 -2.11 -3.13
C ALA A 321 -6.80 -2.61 -3.60
N THR A 322 -7.29 -3.64 -2.90
CA THR A 322 -8.63 -4.23 -2.98
C THR A 322 -8.86 -5.12 -4.20
N GLN A 323 -9.38 -6.34 -3.96
CA GLN A 323 -9.77 -7.32 -4.98
C GLN A 323 -8.67 -7.72 -5.98
N MET A 324 -7.40 -7.67 -5.57
CA MET A 324 -6.29 -8.01 -6.46
C MET A 324 -6.27 -9.50 -6.79
N LEU A 325 -6.61 -10.36 -5.81
CA LEU A 325 -6.70 -11.81 -5.97
C LEU A 325 -8.00 -12.34 -5.35
N GLU A 326 -9.12 -11.62 -5.51
CA GLU A 326 -10.38 -11.85 -4.76
C GLU A 326 -10.88 -13.31 -4.82
N SER A 327 -10.79 -13.97 -5.97
CA SER A 327 -11.20 -15.38 -6.11
C SER A 327 -10.44 -16.33 -5.18
N MET A 328 -9.23 -15.95 -4.75
CA MET A 328 -8.41 -16.75 -3.84
C MET A 328 -8.94 -16.77 -2.40
N VAL A 329 -9.96 -15.98 -2.07
CA VAL A 329 -10.75 -16.14 -0.84
C VAL A 329 -11.32 -17.57 -0.76
N ALA A 330 -11.81 -18.11 -1.88
CA ALA A 330 -12.48 -19.41 -1.94
C ALA A 330 -11.71 -20.47 -2.76
N HIS A 331 -10.72 -20.06 -3.57
CA HIS A 331 -10.03 -20.94 -4.50
C HIS A 331 -8.50 -20.92 -4.32
N PRO A 332 -7.79 -22.04 -4.55
CA PRO A 332 -6.33 -22.10 -4.37
C PRO A 332 -5.53 -21.42 -5.51
N ARG A 333 -6.21 -20.92 -6.55
CA ARG A 333 -5.58 -20.32 -7.74
C ARG A 333 -6.38 -19.10 -8.16
N PRO A 334 -5.71 -18.03 -8.64
CA PRO A 334 -6.40 -16.84 -9.09
C PRO A 334 -6.98 -17.02 -10.49
N THR A 335 -7.87 -16.11 -10.86
CA THR A 335 -8.29 -15.93 -12.25
C THR A 335 -7.15 -15.34 -13.09
N ARG A 336 -7.30 -15.36 -14.43
CA ARG A 336 -6.33 -14.72 -15.33
C ARG A 336 -6.36 -13.19 -15.21
N ALA A 337 -7.54 -12.62 -14.96
CA ALA A 337 -7.71 -11.19 -14.76
C ALA A 337 -6.97 -10.72 -13.50
N GLU A 338 -7.09 -11.46 -12.39
CA GLU A 338 -6.37 -11.17 -11.13
C GLU A 338 -4.85 -11.23 -11.29
N GLY A 339 -4.35 -12.25 -12.01
CA GLY A 339 -2.92 -12.32 -12.34
C GLY A 339 -2.44 -11.12 -13.15
N SER A 340 -3.23 -10.70 -14.15
CA SER A 340 -2.94 -9.51 -14.96
C SER A 340 -3.04 -8.21 -14.16
N ASP A 341 -3.99 -8.11 -13.24
CA ASP A 341 -4.21 -6.93 -12.40
C ASP A 341 -3.02 -6.65 -11.49
N VAL A 342 -2.53 -7.69 -10.78
CA VAL A 342 -1.32 -7.58 -9.96
C VAL A 342 -0.10 -7.18 -10.79
N ALA A 343 0.10 -7.84 -11.94
CA ALA A 343 1.22 -7.51 -12.82
C ALA A 343 1.16 -6.07 -13.32
N ASN A 344 0.00 -5.60 -13.77
CA ASN A 344 -0.16 -4.24 -14.26
C ASN A 344 -0.02 -3.19 -13.17
N ALA A 345 -0.45 -3.45 -11.93
CA ALA A 345 -0.21 -2.54 -10.82
C ALA A 345 1.30 -2.32 -10.58
N VAL A 346 2.10 -3.39 -10.69
CA VAL A 346 3.56 -3.32 -10.58
C VAL A 346 4.19 -2.61 -11.77
N LEU A 347 3.74 -2.91 -13.00
CA LEU A 347 4.23 -2.26 -14.22
C LEU A 347 3.88 -0.76 -14.28
N ASP A 348 2.71 -0.37 -13.74
CA ASP A 348 2.33 1.04 -13.55
C ASP A 348 3.27 1.76 -12.57
N GLY A 349 3.94 0.99 -11.71
CA GLY A 349 4.94 1.47 -10.76
C GLY A 349 4.44 1.60 -9.32
N ALA A 350 3.47 0.77 -8.91
CA ALA A 350 3.07 0.71 -7.50
C ALA A 350 4.24 0.24 -6.61
N ASP A 351 4.40 0.89 -5.45
CA ASP A 351 5.38 0.47 -4.44
C ASP A 351 4.92 -0.77 -3.68
N CYS A 352 3.62 -0.84 -3.43
CA CYS A 352 3.00 -1.96 -2.71
C CYS A 352 1.73 -2.44 -3.42
N VAL A 353 1.46 -3.72 -3.25
CA VAL A 353 0.20 -4.38 -3.59
C VAL A 353 -0.42 -4.94 -2.31
N MET A 354 -1.75 -4.99 -2.24
CA MET A 354 -2.47 -5.31 -1.00
C MET A 354 -3.53 -6.39 -1.14
N LEU A 355 -3.49 -7.34 -0.21
CA LEU A 355 -4.52 -8.37 0.01
C LEU A 355 -5.46 -7.95 1.16
N SER A 356 -6.76 -8.09 0.92
CA SER A 356 -7.84 -7.71 1.83
C SER A 356 -8.57 -8.95 2.36
N GLY A 357 -9.65 -9.36 1.70
CA GLY A 357 -10.42 -10.54 2.10
C GLY A 357 -9.62 -11.83 1.99
N GLU A 358 -8.74 -11.89 0.99
CA GLU A 358 -7.89 -13.04 0.64
C GLU A 358 -7.09 -13.55 1.84
N THR A 359 -6.52 -12.63 2.63
CA THR A 359 -5.72 -12.97 3.81
C THR A 359 -6.46 -12.82 5.13
N ALA A 360 -7.49 -11.97 5.20
CA ALA A 360 -8.21 -11.74 6.46
C ALA A 360 -9.19 -12.87 6.78
N LYS A 361 -9.93 -13.35 5.77
CA LYS A 361 -11.03 -14.33 5.92
C LYS A 361 -10.98 -15.49 4.91
N GLY A 362 -10.07 -15.44 3.94
CA GLY A 362 -9.94 -16.45 2.90
C GLY A 362 -9.43 -17.81 3.39
N LEU A 363 -9.70 -18.85 2.61
CA LEU A 363 -9.26 -20.22 2.86
C LEU A 363 -7.78 -20.45 2.53
N PHE A 364 -7.20 -19.61 1.66
CA PHE A 364 -5.84 -19.76 1.12
C PHE A 364 -4.96 -18.52 1.36
N PRO A 365 -4.78 -18.06 2.62
CA PRO A 365 -4.07 -16.82 2.91
C PRO A 365 -2.58 -16.89 2.57
N VAL A 366 -1.92 -18.04 2.75
CA VAL A 366 -0.47 -18.18 2.49
C VAL A 366 -0.22 -18.27 0.98
N GLU A 367 -1.06 -19.02 0.27
CA GLU A 367 -0.99 -19.19 -1.18
C GLU A 367 -1.29 -17.88 -1.90
N SER A 368 -2.20 -17.05 -1.37
CA SER A 368 -2.48 -15.70 -1.90
C SER A 368 -1.24 -14.81 -1.81
N VAL A 369 -0.53 -14.84 -0.68
CA VAL A 369 0.74 -14.10 -0.52
C VAL A 369 1.82 -14.64 -1.46
N ALA A 370 1.96 -15.96 -1.57
CA ALA A 370 2.94 -16.59 -2.45
C ALA A 370 2.66 -16.29 -3.94
N MET A 371 1.40 -16.29 -4.36
CA MET A 371 0.98 -15.94 -5.71
C MET A 371 1.31 -14.47 -6.01
N MET A 372 0.97 -13.57 -5.09
CA MET A 372 1.29 -12.15 -5.22
C MET A 372 2.80 -11.90 -5.27
N HIS A 373 3.58 -12.63 -4.48
CA HIS A 373 5.04 -12.61 -4.52
C HIS A 373 5.59 -12.99 -5.90
N SER A 374 5.13 -14.11 -6.46
CA SER A 374 5.58 -14.61 -7.76
C SER A 374 5.23 -13.64 -8.89
N ILE A 375 3.98 -13.16 -8.95
CA ILE A 375 3.56 -12.21 -10.00
C ILE A 375 4.36 -10.91 -9.92
N CYS A 376 4.60 -10.39 -8.71
CA CYS A 376 5.41 -9.18 -8.53
C CYS A 376 6.82 -9.37 -9.11
N ARG A 377 7.50 -10.49 -8.82
CA ARG A 377 8.87 -10.74 -9.33
C ARG A 377 8.92 -10.80 -10.86
N GLU A 378 7.95 -11.44 -11.49
CA GLU A 378 7.86 -11.49 -12.95
C GLU A 378 7.61 -10.10 -13.55
N ALA A 379 6.62 -9.38 -13.01
CA ALA A 379 6.29 -8.04 -13.47
C ALA A 379 7.45 -7.06 -13.28
N GLU A 380 8.22 -7.19 -12.19
CA GLU A 380 9.43 -6.40 -11.93
C GLU A 380 10.51 -6.61 -12.98
N ALA A 381 10.71 -7.83 -13.46
CA ALA A 381 11.67 -8.13 -14.51
C ALA A 381 11.22 -7.57 -15.87
N ALA A 382 9.90 -7.51 -16.11
CA ALA A 382 9.28 -7.00 -17.33
C ALA A 382 9.13 -5.47 -17.39
N ILE A 383 9.62 -4.70 -16.41
CA ILE A 383 9.60 -3.24 -16.48
C ILE A 383 10.61 -2.75 -17.54
N PHE A 384 10.17 -1.85 -18.42
CA PHE A 384 11.07 -1.17 -19.35
C PHE A 384 11.87 -0.06 -18.66
N GLN A 385 12.91 -0.49 -17.97
CA GLN A 385 13.63 0.32 -17.00
C GLN A 385 14.38 1.52 -17.61
N GLN A 386 14.87 1.39 -18.84
CA GLN A 386 15.54 2.46 -19.57
C GLN A 386 14.65 3.68 -19.74
N GLN A 387 13.42 3.48 -20.23
CA GLN A 387 12.43 4.53 -20.38
C GLN A 387 12.01 5.11 -19.03
N LEU A 388 11.67 4.25 -18.07
CA LEU A 388 11.19 4.69 -16.76
C LEU A 388 12.20 5.59 -16.03
N PHE A 389 13.47 5.17 -16.00
CA PHE A 389 14.52 5.93 -15.32
C PHE A 389 14.80 7.27 -16.01
N GLU A 390 14.77 7.32 -17.34
CA GLU A 390 14.93 8.56 -18.10
C GLU A 390 13.80 9.56 -17.83
N GLU A 391 12.55 9.09 -17.84
CA GLU A 391 11.37 9.91 -17.55
C GLU A 391 11.41 10.48 -16.13
N LEU A 392 11.73 9.65 -15.12
CA LEU A 392 11.87 10.09 -13.73
C LEU A 392 12.95 11.15 -13.57
N ARG A 393 14.11 10.98 -14.24
CA ARG A 393 15.20 11.96 -14.22
C ARG A 393 14.80 13.28 -14.86
N ARG A 394 14.06 13.26 -15.97
CA ARG A 394 13.59 14.47 -16.67
C ARG A 394 12.53 15.24 -15.88
N LEU A 395 11.65 14.53 -15.17
CA LEU A 395 10.58 15.14 -14.37
C LEU A 395 11.07 15.66 -13.01
N THR A 396 12.20 15.17 -12.52
CA THR A 396 12.75 15.60 -11.24
C THR A 396 13.40 16.99 -11.37
N PRO A 397 13.00 17.99 -10.56
CA PRO A 397 13.64 19.31 -10.58
C PRO A 397 15.12 19.23 -10.24
N LEU A 398 15.92 20.17 -10.76
CA LEU A 398 17.30 20.34 -10.34
C LEU A 398 17.35 20.63 -8.84
N SER A 399 18.25 19.93 -8.14
CA SER A 399 18.38 19.99 -6.68
C SER A 399 19.82 20.26 -6.29
N ASN A 400 20.01 21.05 -5.23
CA ASN A 400 21.31 21.26 -4.60
C ASN A 400 21.48 20.41 -3.34
N ASP A 401 20.53 19.51 -3.02
CA ASP A 401 20.66 18.56 -1.92
C ASP A 401 21.67 17.46 -2.29
N PRO A 402 22.82 17.37 -1.60
CA PRO A 402 23.84 16.35 -1.89
C PRO A 402 23.31 14.92 -1.80
N THR A 403 22.30 14.68 -0.95
CA THR A 403 21.69 13.35 -0.79
C THR A 403 20.98 12.93 -2.07
N GLU A 404 20.20 13.84 -2.68
CA GLU A 404 19.46 13.58 -3.91
C GLU A 404 20.38 13.43 -5.10
N VAL A 405 21.42 14.28 -5.20
CA VAL A 405 22.48 14.17 -6.23
C VAL A 405 23.21 12.83 -6.13
N THR A 406 23.51 12.38 -4.90
CA THR A 406 24.16 11.08 -4.69
C THR A 406 23.23 9.92 -5.03
N ALA A 407 21.94 10.02 -4.68
CA ALA A 407 20.96 8.98 -4.95
C ALA A 407 20.78 8.75 -6.46
N ILE A 408 20.62 9.80 -7.24
CA ILE A 408 20.48 9.66 -8.71
C ILE A 408 21.76 9.12 -9.35
N GLY A 409 22.94 9.57 -8.90
CA GLY A 409 24.22 9.05 -9.40
C GLY A 409 24.45 7.58 -9.04
N ALA A 410 23.99 7.15 -7.87
CA ALA A 410 24.05 5.75 -7.45
C ALA A 410 23.16 4.84 -8.29
N VAL A 411 21.94 5.30 -8.61
CA VAL A 411 21.02 4.53 -9.46
C VAL A 411 21.51 4.47 -10.91
N GLU A 412 21.99 5.57 -11.48
CA GLU A 412 22.68 5.58 -12.79
C GLU A 412 23.83 4.57 -12.81
N SER A 413 24.70 4.62 -11.79
CA SER A 413 25.84 3.71 -11.67
C SER A 413 25.39 2.25 -11.56
N SER A 414 24.29 1.98 -10.85
CA SER A 414 23.73 0.63 -10.72
C SER A 414 23.29 0.04 -12.06
N PHE A 415 22.71 0.86 -12.95
CA PHE A 415 22.39 0.44 -14.31
C PHE A 415 23.66 0.21 -15.13
N LYS A 416 24.62 1.13 -15.03
CA LYS A 416 25.83 1.08 -15.85
C LYS A 416 26.67 -0.18 -15.62
N CYS A 417 26.71 -0.69 -14.40
CA CYS A 417 27.48 -1.89 -14.05
C CYS A 417 26.61 -3.13 -13.79
N CYS A 418 25.29 -3.07 -14.04
CA CYS A 418 24.34 -4.13 -13.69
C CYS A 418 24.53 -4.62 -12.24
N ALA A 419 24.56 -3.69 -11.28
CA ALA A 419 24.87 -3.99 -9.89
C ALA A 419 23.91 -5.03 -9.30
N GLY A 420 24.44 -5.92 -8.45
CA GLY A 420 23.62 -6.90 -7.72
C GLY A 420 22.75 -6.27 -6.63
N ALA A 421 23.17 -5.11 -6.10
CA ALA A 421 22.41 -4.32 -5.13
C ALA A 421 22.96 -2.89 -4.99
N VAL A 422 22.13 -2.02 -4.41
CA VAL A 422 22.58 -0.79 -3.74
C VAL A 422 22.51 -1.00 -2.22
N ILE A 423 23.62 -0.89 -1.51
CA ILE A 423 23.66 -0.93 -0.04
C ILE A 423 23.69 0.50 0.47
N VAL A 424 22.70 0.88 1.28
CA VAL A 424 22.58 2.24 1.85
C VAL A 424 22.53 2.19 3.37
N LEU A 425 23.33 3.04 4.01
CA LEU A 425 23.24 3.27 5.45
C LEU A 425 22.28 4.42 5.71
N THR A 426 21.24 4.18 6.51
CA THR A 426 20.18 5.18 6.74
C THR A 426 19.71 5.20 8.19
N THR A 427 19.49 6.41 8.73
CA THR A 427 18.96 6.59 10.09
C THR A 427 17.46 6.90 10.06
N THR A 428 17.01 7.75 9.13
CA THR A 428 15.62 8.21 9.02
C THR A 428 14.84 7.55 7.88
N GLY A 429 15.49 6.76 7.03
CA GLY A 429 14.90 6.17 5.82
C GLY A 429 15.03 7.07 4.58
N ARG A 430 15.26 8.37 4.74
CA ARG A 430 15.29 9.36 3.63
C ARG A 430 16.20 8.97 2.47
N SER A 431 17.44 8.56 2.74
CA SER A 431 18.40 8.19 1.69
C SER A 431 17.94 6.96 0.90
N ALA A 432 17.29 6.00 1.56
CA ALA A 432 16.71 4.83 0.89
C ALA A 432 15.48 5.21 0.05
N GLN A 433 14.64 6.14 0.53
CA GLN A 433 13.51 6.68 -0.22
C GLN A 433 13.97 7.40 -1.49
N LEU A 434 15.01 8.21 -1.42
CA LEU A 434 15.56 8.91 -2.59
C LEU A 434 16.14 7.94 -3.62
N LEU A 435 16.77 6.85 -3.19
CA LEU A 435 17.20 5.77 -4.09
C LEU A 435 15.98 5.07 -4.74
N SER A 436 14.98 4.71 -3.93
CA SER A 436 13.75 4.04 -4.37
C SER A 436 12.95 4.85 -5.40
N ARG A 437 12.95 6.19 -5.25
CA ARG A 437 12.30 7.14 -6.18
C ARG A 437 12.76 6.95 -7.63
N TYR A 438 14.04 6.68 -7.85
CA TYR A 438 14.60 6.48 -9.20
C TYR A 438 14.48 5.04 -9.70
N ARG A 439 13.77 4.18 -8.96
CA ARG A 439 13.34 2.85 -9.35
C ARG A 439 14.49 1.95 -9.85
N PRO A 440 15.63 1.78 -9.14
CA PRO A 440 16.67 0.86 -9.58
C PRO A 440 16.12 -0.55 -9.77
N ARG A 441 16.68 -1.27 -10.74
CA ARG A 441 16.32 -2.67 -11.01
C ARG A 441 16.81 -3.60 -9.88
N CYS A 442 18.02 -3.37 -9.40
CA CYS A 442 18.59 -4.12 -8.28
C CYS A 442 17.95 -3.73 -6.94
N PRO A 443 17.91 -4.64 -5.95
CA PRO A 443 17.41 -4.32 -4.62
C PRO A 443 18.28 -3.26 -3.90
N ILE A 444 17.63 -2.47 -3.05
CA ILE A 444 18.25 -1.48 -2.17
C ILE A 444 18.29 -2.07 -0.75
N ILE A 445 19.44 -2.55 -0.30
CA ILE A 445 19.63 -3.05 1.06
C ILE A 445 19.81 -1.85 2.00
N ALA A 446 18.76 -1.51 2.75
CA ALA A 446 18.77 -0.38 3.68
C ALA A 446 19.14 -0.82 5.10
N VAL A 447 20.38 -0.54 5.49
CA VAL A 447 20.91 -0.89 6.82
C VAL A 447 20.59 0.25 7.79
N THR A 448 19.85 -0.07 8.85
CA THR A 448 19.47 0.88 9.90
C THR A 448 19.55 0.25 11.28
N ARG A 449 19.74 1.08 12.30
CA ARG A 449 19.60 0.69 13.71
C ARG A 449 18.21 0.98 14.27
N SER A 450 17.37 1.73 13.55
CA SER A 450 16.02 2.09 14.00
C SER A 450 15.03 1.00 13.57
N PRO A 451 14.40 0.28 14.52
CA PRO A 451 13.42 -0.76 14.18
C PRO A 451 12.20 -0.19 13.44
N GLN A 452 11.74 1.01 13.84
CA GLN A 452 10.61 1.67 13.18
C GLN A 452 10.95 2.06 11.75
N VAL A 453 12.14 2.58 11.48
CA VAL A 453 12.56 2.92 10.11
C VAL A 453 12.72 1.66 9.26
N ALA A 454 13.23 0.56 9.83
CA ALA A 454 13.30 -0.72 9.13
C ALA A 454 11.90 -1.22 8.72
N ARG A 455 10.91 -1.07 9.60
CA ARG A 455 9.51 -1.42 9.30
C ARG A 455 8.89 -0.46 8.28
N GLN A 456 9.00 0.85 8.47
CA GLN A 456 8.42 1.85 7.56
C GLN A 456 9.02 1.82 6.15
N ALA A 457 10.30 1.46 6.02
CA ALA A 457 10.97 1.30 4.74
C ALA A 457 10.33 0.22 3.84
N GLN A 458 9.53 -0.68 4.41
CA GLN A 458 8.73 -1.64 3.63
C GLN A 458 7.73 -0.94 2.68
N LEU A 459 7.37 0.33 2.90
CA LEU A 459 6.53 1.08 1.95
C LEU A 459 7.26 1.43 0.64
N LEU A 460 8.59 1.37 0.61
CA LEU A 460 9.41 1.87 -0.48
C LEU A 460 9.78 0.75 -1.45
N ARG A 461 9.43 0.89 -2.74
CA ARG A 461 9.80 -0.11 -3.74
C ARG A 461 11.32 -0.32 -3.81
N GLY A 462 11.72 -1.58 -3.89
CA GLY A 462 13.11 -2.00 -4.00
C GLY A 462 13.86 -1.99 -2.68
N VAL A 463 13.31 -1.37 -1.63
CA VAL A 463 14.00 -1.31 -0.34
C VAL A 463 13.80 -2.62 0.41
N PHE A 464 14.92 -3.31 0.64
CA PHE A 464 15.03 -4.45 1.52
C PHE A 464 15.64 -3.99 2.85
N PRO A 465 14.82 -3.69 3.88
CA PRO A 465 15.32 -3.15 5.13
C PRO A 465 15.98 -4.22 6.00
N VAL A 466 17.10 -3.87 6.61
CA VAL A 466 17.84 -4.76 7.51
C VAL A 466 18.17 -4.05 8.82
N LEU A 467 17.91 -4.73 9.94
CA LEU A 467 18.09 -4.19 11.28
C LEU A 467 19.47 -4.57 11.84
N PHE A 468 20.33 -3.58 12.00
CA PHE A 468 21.65 -3.73 12.59
C PHE A 468 21.60 -3.48 14.09
N HIS A 469 21.72 -4.54 14.89
CA HIS A 469 21.65 -4.49 16.35
C HIS A 469 22.90 -3.97 17.06
N PRO A 470 24.14 -4.23 16.57
CA PRO A 470 25.33 -3.80 17.30
C PRO A 470 25.37 -2.29 17.55
N LEU A 471 25.83 -1.91 18.74
CA LEU A 471 26.01 -0.50 19.13
C LEU A 471 27.01 0.22 18.22
N PRO A 472 26.97 1.57 18.13
CA PRO A 472 27.95 2.33 17.36
C PRO A 472 29.38 2.03 17.80
N ALA A 473 30.25 1.68 16.84
CA ALA A 473 31.68 1.57 17.11
C ALA A 473 32.27 2.96 17.41
N PRO A 474 33.32 3.05 18.26
CA PRO A 474 33.92 4.34 18.64
C PRO A 474 34.57 5.06 17.44
N VAL A 475 35.07 4.31 16.47
CA VAL A 475 35.63 4.83 15.22
C VAL A 475 34.54 4.78 14.15
N TRP A 476 34.20 5.95 13.57
CA TRP A 476 33.14 6.07 12.58
C TRP A 476 33.37 5.21 11.33
N ALA A 477 34.61 5.14 10.83
CA ALA A 477 34.95 4.34 9.66
C ALA A 477 34.67 2.85 9.92
N ASP A 478 35.12 2.32 11.06
CA ASP A 478 34.85 0.93 11.46
C ASP A 478 33.34 0.69 11.62
N ASP A 479 32.59 1.64 12.18
CA ASP A 479 31.13 1.53 12.31
C ASP A 479 30.40 1.48 10.96
N VAL A 480 30.89 2.25 9.98
CA VAL A 480 30.39 2.24 8.60
C VAL A 480 30.70 0.90 7.96
N ASP A 481 31.93 0.42 8.05
CA ASP A 481 32.36 -0.83 7.42
C ASP A 481 31.66 -2.04 8.04
N ASN A 482 31.45 -2.08 9.36
CA ASN A 482 30.66 -3.10 10.03
C ASN A 482 29.23 -3.21 9.48
N ARG A 483 28.58 -2.07 9.25
CA ARG A 483 27.23 -2.02 8.68
C ARG A 483 27.19 -2.39 7.20
N VAL A 484 28.18 -1.95 6.42
CA VAL A 484 28.30 -2.34 5.00
C VAL A 484 28.53 -3.85 4.89
N ASN A 485 29.46 -4.41 5.67
CA ASN A 485 29.73 -5.85 5.71
C ASN A 485 28.50 -6.65 6.12
N PHE A 486 27.71 -6.15 7.06
CA PHE A 486 26.41 -6.75 7.40
C PHE A 486 25.46 -6.78 6.20
N GLY A 487 25.33 -5.66 5.46
CA GLY A 487 24.55 -5.62 4.22
C GLY A 487 25.06 -6.59 3.15
N MET A 488 26.39 -6.72 2.99
CA MET A 488 27.02 -7.70 2.09
C MET A 488 26.68 -9.14 2.48
N ASN A 489 26.77 -9.46 3.78
CA ASN A 489 26.47 -10.80 4.29
C ASN A 489 25.00 -11.17 4.09
N ILE A 490 24.08 -10.23 4.30
CA ILE A 490 22.66 -10.44 4.02
C ILE A 490 22.42 -10.69 2.53
N GLY A 491 22.96 -9.85 1.66
CA GLY A 491 22.76 -10.03 0.22
C GLY A 491 23.28 -11.37 -0.29
N LYS A 492 24.43 -11.84 0.23
CA LYS A 492 24.95 -13.20 -0.04
C LYS A 492 24.02 -14.29 0.51
N ALA A 493 23.61 -14.19 1.78
CA ALA A 493 22.75 -15.19 2.41
C ALA A 493 21.35 -15.29 1.76
N ARG A 494 20.84 -14.17 1.24
CA ARG A 494 19.55 -14.09 0.53
C ARG A 494 19.63 -14.46 -0.95
N GLY A 495 20.84 -14.65 -1.49
CA GLY A 495 21.05 -14.94 -2.91
C GLY A 495 20.74 -13.76 -3.84
N PHE A 496 20.91 -12.52 -3.36
CA PHE A 496 20.78 -11.31 -4.18
C PHE A 496 22.00 -11.09 -5.07
N PHE A 497 23.18 -11.50 -4.59
CA PHE A 497 24.45 -11.41 -5.31
C PHE A 497 25.46 -12.41 -4.72
N LYS A 498 26.57 -12.62 -5.43
CA LYS A 498 27.68 -13.51 -5.07
C LYS A 498 28.99 -12.75 -4.94
N THR A 499 30.00 -13.39 -4.34
CA THR A 499 31.38 -12.86 -4.32
C THR A 499 31.85 -12.59 -5.75
N GLY A 500 32.45 -11.42 -5.96
CA GLY A 500 32.88 -10.93 -7.27
C GLY A 500 31.85 -10.08 -8.01
N ASP A 501 30.55 -10.13 -7.65
CA ASP A 501 29.56 -9.23 -8.25
C ASP A 501 29.80 -7.77 -7.83
N MET A 502 29.38 -6.83 -8.67
CA MET A 502 29.46 -5.40 -8.36
C MET A 502 28.26 -4.94 -7.53
N VAL A 503 28.51 -4.12 -6.52
CA VAL A 503 27.46 -3.43 -5.75
C VAL A 503 27.80 -1.96 -5.58
N ILE A 504 26.77 -1.14 -5.39
CA ILE A 504 26.91 0.29 -5.08
C ILE A 504 26.71 0.49 -3.58
N VAL A 505 27.65 1.15 -2.91
CA VAL A 505 27.58 1.44 -1.48
C VAL A 505 27.39 2.94 -1.29
N VAL A 506 26.33 3.33 -0.59
CA VAL A 506 25.95 4.72 -0.33
C VAL A 506 26.02 5.02 1.17
N THR A 507 26.89 5.96 1.55
CA THR A 507 27.18 6.32 2.95
C THR A 507 27.24 7.84 3.15
N GLY A 508 27.36 8.27 4.41
CA GLY A 508 27.61 9.67 4.75
C GLY A 508 29.04 9.90 5.24
N TRP A 509 29.54 11.11 5.03
CA TRP A 509 30.90 11.49 5.43
C TRP A 509 31.09 11.63 6.95
N ILE A 510 30.03 11.94 7.70
CA ILE A 510 30.03 12.06 9.17
C ILE A 510 28.87 11.30 9.82
N PRO A 511 28.96 11.00 11.14
CA PRO A 511 27.86 10.46 11.91
C PRO A 511 26.60 11.36 11.89
N GLY A 512 25.44 10.75 12.11
CA GLY A 512 24.15 11.44 12.18
C GLY A 512 23.34 11.36 10.89
N SER A 513 22.15 11.98 10.90
CA SER A 513 21.22 12.02 9.76
C SER A 513 21.52 13.20 8.83
N GLY A 514 21.16 13.08 7.55
CA GLY A 514 21.20 14.20 6.59
C GLY A 514 22.53 14.43 5.87
N HIS A 515 23.54 13.59 6.08
CA HIS A 515 24.89 13.77 5.53
C HIS A 515 25.29 12.73 4.48
N THR A 516 24.32 12.05 3.83
CA THR A 516 24.61 11.06 2.78
C THR A 516 25.15 11.75 1.54
N ASN A 517 26.40 11.46 1.18
CA ASN A 517 27.09 12.10 0.04
C ASN A 517 28.26 11.28 -0.52
N ILE A 518 28.46 10.04 -0.07
CA ILE A 518 29.53 9.17 -0.55
C ILE A 518 28.91 8.01 -1.30
N MET A 519 29.39 7.76 -2.52
CA MET A 519 29.05 6.61 -3.34
C MET A 519 30.34 5.86 -3.70
N ARG A 520 30.35 4.54 -3.50
CA ARG A 520 31.45 3.65 -3.89
C ARG A 520 30.90 2.50 -4.74
N ALA A 521 31.54 2.20 -5.85
CA ALA A 521 31.30 0.97 -6.61
C ALA A 521 32.38 -0.04 -6.19
N VAL A 522 31.97 -1.19 -5.66
CA VAL A 522 32.89 -2.19 -5.09
C VAL A 522 32.47 -3.60 -5.49
N HIS A 523 33.43 -4.52 -5.55
CA HIS A 523 33.14 -5.94 -5.67
C HIS A 523 32.77 -6.52 -4.30
N VAL A 524 31.80 -7.44 -4.31
CA VAL A 524 31.42 -8.21 -3.13
C VAL A 524 32.59 -9.12 -2.72
N PRO A 525 33.03 -9.07 -1.44
CA PRO A 525 34.15 -9.87 -0.94
C PRO A 525 33.84 -11.35 -0.78
#